data_AF-A0A3B3U4M7-F1
#
_entry.id   AF-A0A3B3U4M7-F1
#
_cell.length_a   1.000
_cell.length_b   1.000
_cell.length_c   1.000
_cell.angle_alpha   90.00
_cell.angle_beta   90.00
_cell.angle_gamma   90.00
#
_symmetry.space_group_name_H-M   'P 1'
#
loop_
_entity.id
_entity.type
_entity.pdbx_description
1 polymer ?
#
loop_
_entity_poly.entity_id
_entity_poly.type
_entity_poly.pdbx_seq_one_letter_code
_entity_poly.pdbx_strand_id
1 'polypeptide(L)'
;MASRKRPMGPAASSDEEFKTPEKGVSVVRGSPPDSGFMRWGVEETCQYLQREGLEEWTDKFRAEKITGVGLRYLRDEDLEKIGIKCLGDRLQILHSLRKLWQIEAEPSKVFNDPIHGHVELHPLLIKIIDTPQFQRLRNIKQLGGTYYVFPGASHNRFEHSIGVGYLAGRLVQALNEKQPELLISRRDILCVQIAGLCHDLGHGPFSHMFDGMFIPKARPGINWKHEAASLKMFDYLVDDNHLRPVMEEHGLVLPEDLDFIKEQIAGPTESSSGRGEKWPYKGRSKDKSFLYEIVANKRNGIDVDKWDYFARDCYHLGIQNNFDYRRFLKFARVCEVDGQKHICTRDKEVGNLYDMFHTRNCLHRRAYQHKVGNIIETMITEAFLKADPHIHVEGSQGKIFTLSTAIDDMVAYTKLTDNVFEQILNSSSPELAEAKLILHKIICRKLYKCLGQTQPDKALTVTQENIHSWEADLAQSIPHSGSHDVDLQPEDFVVTVIMMDYGMKEKNPINNVRFYCKDDPTKAIKINKNQVSKLLPEHFAEQLVRVYCKKTDERTLEAAKKHFVQWCMDRNFSKPQDGDVIAPELTPLKPSWCTNNEGEDSDGCSSKETNVHMNGFKKAKTQLNFQ
;
A
#
# COMPACT_ATOMS: atom_id res chain seq x y z
N MET A 1 47.03 -30.69 10.50
CA MET A 1 46.52 -30.79 11.88
C MET A 1 45.18 -31.52 11.85
N ALA A 2 44.85 -32.23 12.92
CA ALA A 2 44.09 -33.48 12.91
C ALA A 2 42.62 -33.41 12.46
N SER A 3 42.27 -34.42 11.66
CA SER A 3 40.94 -34.99 11.42
C SER A 3 40.24 -35.36 12.74
N ARG A 4 38.95 -35.00 12.89
CA ARG A 4 38.06 -35.59 13.90
C ARG A 4 37.03 -36.49 13.22
N LYS A 5 37.34 -37.79 13.21
CA LYS A 5 36.40 -38.89 12.95
C LYS A 5 35.43 -39.02 14.14
N ARG A 6 34.14 -39.20 13.87
CA ARG A 6 33.16 -39.70 14.86
C ARG A 6 33.28 -41.23 14.99
N PRO A 7 33.09 -41.82 16.18
CA PRO A 7 33.10 -43.26 16.34
C PRO A 7 31.73 -43.87 15.96
N MET A 8 31.77 -45.01 15.23
CA MET A 8 30.60 -45.88 15.04
C MET A 8 30.51 -46.87 16.21
N GLY A 9 29.32 -46.93 16.83
CA GLY A 9 28.88 -47.98 17.76
C GLY A 9 27.64 -48.69 17.21
N PRO A 10 27.28 -49.88 17.73
CA PRO A 10 26.72 -50.99 16.95
C PRO A 10 25.23 -50.85 16.64
N ALA A 11 24.83 -51.47 15.53
CA ALA A 11 23.45 -51.63 15.10
C ALA A 11 22.62 -52.39 16.16
N ALA A 12 21.52 -51.78 16.58
CA ALA A 12 20.47 -52.41 17.38
C ALA A 12 19.13 -52.28 16.64
N SER A 13 18.26 -53.24 16.90
CA SER A 13 17.12 -53.73 16.14
C SER A 13 16.00 -52.73 15.84
N SER A 14 15.33 -52.98 14.71
CA SER A 14 13.99 -52.52 14.37
C SER A 14 12.97 -52.97 15.42
N ASP A 15 12.31 -52.01 16.06
CA ASP A 15 10.96 -52.05 16.67
C ASP A 15 10.93 -51.17 17.93
N GLU A 16 10.97 -49.84 17.77
CA GLU A 16 10.48 -48.93 18.82
C GLU A 16 9.70 -47.77 18.19
N GLU A 17 8.40 -47.78 18.49
CA GLU A 17 7.40 -46.81 18.13
C GLU A 17 7.68 -45.48 18.88
N PHE A 18 8.04 -44.42 18.16
CA PHE A 18 8.27 -43.10 18.76
C PHE A 18 6.96 -42.53 19.32
N LYS A 19 6.75 -42.63 20.64
CA LYS A 19 5.69 -41.89 21.36
C LYS A 19 6.21 -40.53 21.84
N THR A 20 5.55 -39.46 21.38
CA THR A 20 5.75 -38.07 21.80
C THR A 20 5.45 -37.92 23.30
N PRO A 21 6.20 -37.11 24.09
CA PRO A 21 5.94 -36.97 25.52
C PRO A 21 4.67 -36.17 25.78
N GLU A 22 3.78 -36.68 26.63
CA GLU A 22 2.59 -35.96 27.09
C GLU A 22 2.99 -34.75 27.95
N LYS A 23 2.36 -33.61 27.65
CA LYS A 23 2.53 -32.34 28.36
C LYS A 23 1.94 -32.49 29.77
N GLY A 24 2.77 -32.41 30.80
CA GLY A 24 2.33 -32.33 32.19
C GLY A 24 1.48 -31.08 32.41
N VAL A 25 0.18 -31.27 32.63
CA VAL A 25 -0.76 -30.20 33.00
C VAL A 25 -0.60 -29.93 34.50
N SER A 26 -0.12 -28.73 34.84
CA SER A 26 -0.23 -28.22 36.20
C SER A 26 -1.71 -28.04 36.54
N VAL A 27 -2.20 -28.79 37.52
CA VAL A 27 -3.57 -28.73 38.02
C VAL A 27 -3.85 -27.36 38.62
N VAL A 28 -4.48 -26.48 37.85
CA VAL A 28 -5.18 -25.31 38.38
C VAL A 28 -6.52 -25.82 38.92
N ARG A 29 -6.78 -25.57 40.21
CA ARG A 29 -8.03 -25.97 40.87
C ARG A 29 -9.22 -25.27 40.24
N GLY A 30 -10.10 -26.06 39.60
CA GLY A 30 -11.55 -25.90 39.58
C GLY A 30 -12.13 -24.67 38.87
N SER A 31 -12.30 -24.77 37.56
CA SER A 31 -13.39 -24.08 36.85
C SER A 31 -14.31 -25.15 36.27
N PRO A 32 -15.65 -25.05 36.42
CA PRO A 32 -16.54 -26.04 35.84
C PRO A 32 -16.47 -25.97 34.30
N PRO A 33 -16.67 -27.11 33.59
CA PRO A 33 -16.56 -27.17 32.15
C PRO A 33 -17.83 -26.65 31.46
N ASP A 34 -17.64 -26.05 30.28
CA ASP A 34 -18.66 -25.70 29.27
C ASP A 34 -19.76 -24.69 29.62
N SER A 35 -19.47 -23.40 29.39
CA SER A 35 -20.21 -22.50 28.47
C SER A 35 -19.94 -21.04 28.81
N GLY A 36 -19.57 -20.24 27.79
CA GLY A 36 -19.30 -18.83 27.96
C GLY A 36 -20.48 -18.06 28.55
N PHE A 37 -20.23 -16.94 29.25
CA PHE A 37 -21.27 -16.18 29.95
C PHE A 37 -22.43 -15.78 29.03
N MET A 38 -22.19 -15.65 27.72
CA MET A 38 -23.22 -15.41 26.70
C MET A 38 -24.36 -16.44 26.68
N ARG A 39 -24.19 -17.65 27.24
CA ARG A 39 -25.26 -18.66 27.35
C ARG A 39 -26.06 -18.59 28.65
N TRP A 40 -25.68 -17.70 29.56
CA TRP A 40 -26.34 -17.56 30.85
C TRP A 40 -27.75 -17.02 30.68
N GLY A 41 -28.70 -17.71 31.32
CA GLY A 41 -30.01 -17.15 31.60
C GLY A 41 -29.93 -16.08 32.70
N VAL A 42 -31.10 -15.61 33.11
CA VAL A 42 -31.24 -14.56 34.13
C VAL A 42 -30.71 -15.02 35.49
N GLU A 43 -30.93 -16.29 35.85
CA GLU A 43 -30.51 -16.81 37.15
C GLU A 43 -29.01 -17.07 37.21
N GLU A 44 -28.39 -17.57 36.13
CA GLU A 44 -26.94 -17.72 36.05
C GLU A 44 -26.23 -16.35 36.09
N THR A 45 -26.83 -15.33 35.48
CA THR A 45 -26.38 -13.94 35.57
C THR A 45 -26.46 -13.40 37.00
N CYS A 46 -27.54 -13.69 37.73
CA CYS A 46 -27.68 -13.30 39.13
C CYS A 46 -26.69 -14.05 40.03
N GLN A 47 -26.45 -15.35 39.78
CA GLN A 47 -25.45 -16.14 40.50
C GLN A 47 -24.03 -15.57 40.31
N TYR A 48 -23.72 -15.07 39.12
CA TYR A 48 -22.45 -14.39 38.87
C TYR A 48 -22.31 -13.12 39.73
N LEU A 49 -23.33 -12.26 39.76
CA LEU A 49 -23.32 -11.05 40.58
C LEU A 49 -23.12 -11.38 42.07
N GLN A 50 -23.76 -12.42 42.58
CA GLN A 50 -23.57 -12.88 43.97
C GLN A 50 -22.12 -13.30 44.24
N ARG A 51 -21.49 -14.07 43.34
CA ARG A 51 -20.10 -14.51 43.50
C ARG A 51 -19.11 -13.34 43.53
N GLU A 52 -19.44 -12.24 42.86
CA GLU A 52 -18.61 -11.04 42.80
C GLU A 52 -18.97 -10.01 43.89
N GLY A 53 -19.84 -10.38 44.85
CA GLY A 53 -20.23 -9.52 45.97
C GLY A 53 -21.18 -8.40 45.60
N LEU A 54 -21.95 -8.56 44.52
CA LEU A 54 -22.92 -7.60 43.97
C LEU A 54 -24.37 -8.07 44.14
N GLU A 55 -24.62 -8.85 45.19
CA GLU A 55 -25.91 -9.49 45.50
C GLU A 55 -27.08 -8.52 45.67
N GLU A 56 -26.82 -7.31 46.15
CA GLU A 56 -27.83 -6.25 46.31
C GLU A 56 -28.47 -5.82 44.98
N TRP A 57 -27.82 -6.09 43.84
CA TRP A 57 -28.29 -5.72 42.50
C TRP A 57 -29.00 -6.84 41.76
N THR A 58 -29.03 -8.07 42.30
CA THR A 58 -29.60 -9.22 41.60
C THR A 58 -31.08 -9.06 41.29
N ASP A 59 -31.85 -8.43 42.19
CA ASP A 59 -33.29 -8.25 41.97
C ASP A 59 -33.59 -7.29 40.83
N LYS A 60 -32.73 -6.30 40.59
CA LYS A 60 -32.85 -5.39 39.44
C LYS A 60 -32.52 -6.09 38.13
N PHE A 61 -31.44 -6.86 38.12
CA PHE A 61 -31.05 -7.66 36.95
C PHE A 61 -32.11 -8.73 36.62
N ARG A 62 -32.74 -9.31 37.65
CA ARG A 62 -33.85 -10.25 37.51
C ARG A 62 -35.12 -9.59 36.98
N ALA A 63 -35.48 -8.42 37.51
CA ALA A 63 -36.67 -7.66 37.07
C ALA A 63 -36.57 -7.25 35.59
N GLU A 64 -35.37 -6.82 35.17
CA GLU A 64 -35.07 -6.42 33.79
C GLU A 64 -34.69 -7.60 32.89
N LYS A 65 -34.75 -8.84 33.41
CA LYS A 65 -34.44 -10.08 32.70
C LYS A 65 -33.10 -10.05 31.98
N ILE A 66 -32.08 -9.48 32.63
CA ILE A 66 -30.74 -9.36 32.07
C ILE A 66 -30.10 -10.74 32.01
N THR A 67 -29.84 -11.21 30.79
CA THR A 67 -29.12 -12.46 30.51
C THR A 67 -27.63 -12.20 30.34
N GLY A 68 -26.86 -13.27 30.19
CA GLY A 68 -25.44 -13.18 29.88
C GLY A 68 -25.13 -12.41 28.60
N VAL A 69 -25.98 -12.52 27.57
CA VAL A 69 -25.89 -11.67 26.37
C VAL A 69 -26.08 -10.20 26.75
N GLY A 70 -27.07 -9.89 27.60
CA GLY A 70 -27.32 -8.54 28.09
C GLY A 70 -26.15 -7.95 28.87
N LEU A 71 -25.42 -8.77 29.63
CA LEU A 71 -24.24 -8.33 30.38
C LEU A 71 -23.18 -7.67 29.50
N ARG A 72 -22.97 -8.16 28.27
CA ARG A 72 -21.94 -7.66 27.35
C ARG A 72 -22.17 -6.22 26.89
N TYR A 73 -23.43 -5.79 26.88
CA TYR A 73 -23.83 -4.50 26.32
C TYR A 73 -24.21 -3.48 27.39
N LEU A 74 -24.13 -3.83 28.68
CA LEU A 74 -24.41 -2.91 29.78
C LEU A 74 -23.40 -1.77 29.81
N ARG A 75 -23.90 -0.54 29.65
CA ARG A 75 -23.15 0.70 29.86
C ARG A 75 -23.59 1.37 31.16
N ASP A 76 -22.83 2.38 31.59
CA ASP A 76 -23.14 3.17 32.78
C ASP A 76 -24.57 3.75 32.74
N GLU A 77 -24.96 4.30 31.58
CA GLU A 77 -26.30 4.83 31.33
C GLU A 77 -27.40 3.76 31.46
N ASP A 78 -27.12 2.53 31.08
CA ASP A 78 -28.08 1.43 31.14
C ASP A 78 -28.25 0.98 32.60
N LEU A 79 -27.16 0.91 33.38
CA LEU A 79 -27.19 0.65 34.82
C LEU A 79 -27.93 1.76 35.59
N GLU A 80 -27.77 3.02 35.17
CA GLU A 80 -28.51 4.14 35.74
C GLU A 80 -30.01 4.03 35.44
N LYS A 81 -30.40 3.67 34.22
CA LYS A 81 -31.80 3.48 33.79
C LYS A 81 -32.51 2.36 34.55
N ILE A 82 -31.83 1.25 34.83
CA ILE A 82 -32.40 0.16 35.65
C ILE A 82 -32.41 0.50 37.16
N GLY A 83 -32.04 1.72 37.52
CA GLY A 83 -32.24 2.30 38.85
C GLY A 83 -31.02 2.23 39.77
N ILE A 84 -29.83 1.91 39.28
CA ILE A 84 -28.58 1.90 40.08
C ILE A 84 -28.00 3.33 40.06
N LYS A 85 -28.46 4.17 40.97
CA LYS A 85 -28.22 5.63 40.95
C LYS A 85 -26.84 6.05 41.45
N CYS A 86 -26.22 5.26 42.32
CA CYS A 86 -24.90 5.55 42.84
C CYS A 86 -23.82 5.24 41.79
N LEU A 87 -22.98 6.21 41.48
CA LEU A 87 -21.89 6.04 40.50
C LEU A 87 -20.87 4.99 40.95
N GLY A 88 -20.59 4.89 42.26
CA GLY A 88 -19.66 3.90 42.81
C GLY A 88 -20.08 2.47 42.49
N ASP A 89 -21.35 2.16 42.73
CA ASP A 89 -21.91 0.83 42.53
C ASP A 89 -21.95 0.46 41.03
N ARG A 90 -22.32 1.43 40.16
CA ARG A 90 -22.26 1.24 38.71
C ARG A 90 -20.83 0.94 38.23
N LEU A 91 -19.84 1.67 38.74
CA LEU A 91 -18.44 1.42 38.41
C LEU A 91 -17.96 0.05 38.91
N GLN A 92 -18.42 -0.39 40.08
CA GLN A 92 -18.08 -1.70 40.64
C GLN A 92 -18.67 -2.84 39.81
N ILE A 93 -19.93 -2.71 39.37
CA ILE A 93 -20.57 -3.65 38.44
C ILE A 93 -19.81 -3.68 37.12
N LEU A 94 -19.57 -2.52 36.49
CA LEU A 94 -18.84 -2.45 35.23
C LEU A 94 -17.42 -2.99 35.35
N HIS A 95 -16.76 -2.82 36.49
CA HIS A 95 -15.44 -3.41 36.76
C HIS A 95 -15.50 -4.93 36.83
N SER A 96 -16.47 -5.48 37.55
CA SER A 96 -16.71 -6.93 37.61
C SER A 96 -17.02 -7.49 36.22
N LEU A 97 -17.91 -6.85 35.45
CA LEU A 97 -18.20 -7.26 34.08
C LEU A 97 -16.96 -7.21 33.18
N ARG A 98 -16.10 -6.21 33.32
CA ARG A 98 -14.81 -6.15 32.59
C ARG A 98 -13.90 -7.32 32.95
N LYS A 99 -13.88 -7.76 34.21
CA LYS A 99 -13.12 -8.94 34.66
C LYS A 99 -13.70 -10.22 34.04
N LEU A 100 -15.03 -10.37 34.01
CA LEU A 100 -15.70 -11.48 33.32
C LEU A 100 -15.37 -11.50 31.82
N TRP A 101 -15.43 -10.35 31.16
CA TRP A 101 -15.09 -10.23 29.74
C TRP A 101 -13.61 -10.52 29.46
N GLN A 102 -12.70 -10.26 30.41
CA GLN A 102 -11.28 -10.56 30.28
C GLN A 102 -10.96 -12.05 30.48
N ILE A 103 -11.73 -12.76 31.33
CA ILE A 103 -11.54 -14.19 31.60
C ILE A 103 -11.97 -15.06 30.40
N GLU A 104 -12.95 -14.62 29.61
CA GLU A 104 -13.43 -15.33 28.42
C GLU A 104 -13.04 -14.69 27.07
N ALA A 105 -12.31 -13.57 27.07
CA ALA A 105 -11.82 -13.02 25.81
C ALA A 105 -10.93 -14.06 25.11
N GLU A 106 -11.31 -14.47 23.89
CA GLU A 106 -10.42 -15.21 23.00
C GLU A 106 -9.05 -14.47 23.01
N PRO A 107 -7.94 -15.16 23.29
CA PRO A 107 -6.65 -14.50 23.41
C PRO A 107 -6.26 -13.87 22.09
N SER A 108 -5.69 -12.66 22.13
CA SER A 108 -5.07 -12.05 20.96
C SER A 108 -4.01 -12.98 20.38
N LYS A 109 -3.88 -13.02 19.06
CA LYS A 109 -2.82 -13.76 18.38
C LYS A 109 -1.64 -12.83 18.12
N VAL A 110 -0.44 -13.33 18.35
CA VAL A 110 0.80 -12.58 18.12
C VAL A 110 1.47 -13.10 16.85
N PHE A 111 1.71 -12.20 15.90
CA PHE A 111 2.56 -12.43 14.73
C PHE A 111 3.96 -11.88 15.02
N ASN A 112 4.99 -12.55 14.50
CA ASN A 112 6.34 -12.00 14.48
C ASN A 112 6.62 -11.45 13.08
N ASP A 113 6.58 -10.13 12.94
CA ASP A 113 6.83 -9.42 11.70
C ASP A 113 8.25 -8.81 11.72
N PRO A 114 9.08 -9.00 10.67
CA PRO A 114 10.47 -8.51 10.67
C PRO A 114 10.59 -6.98 10.68
N ILE A 115 9.55 -6.25 10.27
CA ILE A 115 9.51 -4.78 10.22
C ILE A 115 9.00 -4.21 11.55
N HIS A 116 7.99 -4.87 12.13
CA HIS A 116 7.25 -4.34 13.29
C HIS A 116 7.52 -5.06 14.61
N GLY A 117 8.24 -6.18 14.58
CA GLY A 117 8.44 -7.06 15.72
C GLY A 117 7.17 -7.84 16.06
N HIS A 118 6.85 -7.94 17.34
CA HIS A 118 5.62 -8.61 17.79
C HIS A 118 4.39 -7.76 17.50
N VAL A 119 3.52 -8.26 16.64
CA VAL A 119 2.25 -7.66 16.24
C VAL A 119 1.12 -8.44 16.90
N GLU A 120 0.45 -7.82 17.87
CA GLU A 120 -0.72 -8.39 18.53
C GLU A 120 -2.00 -7.98 17.82
N LEU A 121 -2.84 -8.96 17.45
CA LEU A 121 -4.10 -8.72 16.75
C LEU A 121 -5.28 -9.32 17.50
N HIS A 122 -6.37 -8.56 17.51
CA HIS A 122 -7.64 -8.93 18.11
C HIS A 122 -8.27 -10.16 17.41
N PRO A 123 -8.99 -11.05 18.13
CA PRO A 123 -9.55 -12.28 17.56
C PRO A 123 -10.44 -12.08 16.32
N LEU A 124 -11.24 -11.01 16.28
CA LEU A 124 -12.02 -10.67 15.07
C LEU A 124 -11.14 -10.47 13.83
N LEU A 125 -9.98 -9.83 13.98
CA LEU A 125 -9.02 -9.65 12.87
C LEU A 125 -8.47 -11.01 12.44
N ILE A 126 -8.24 -11.93 13.38
CA ILE A 126 -7.79 -13.28 13.07
C ILE A 126 -8.84 -14.06 12.27
N LYS A 127 -10.11 -13.96 12.66
CA LYS A 127 -11.21 -14.60 11.92
C LYS A 127 -11.34 -14.06 10.49
N ILE A 128 -10.99 -12.79 10.24
CA ILE A 128 -10.89 -12.22 8.89
C ILE A 128 -9.64 -12.73 8.16
N ILE A 129 -8.49 -12.76 8.84
CA ILE A 129 -7.22 -13.22 8.26
C ILE A 129 -7.31 -14.68 7.82
N ASP A 130 -7.91 -15.54 8.64
CA ASP A 130 -7.99 -16.99 8.44
C ASP A 130 -9.15 -17.37 7.49
N THR A 131 -9.37 -16.57 6.43
CA THR A 131 -10.33 -16.82 5.34
C THR A 131 -9.62 -17.04 4.00
N PRO A 132 -10.20 -17.80 3.04
CA PRO A 132 -9.61 -17.97 1.71
C PRO A 132 -9.34 -16.64 0.99
N GLN A 133 -10.27 -15.68 1.12
CA GLN A 133 -10.22 -14.36 0.48
C GLN A 133 -9.00 -13.56 0.95
N PHE A 134 -8.65 -13.63 2.24
CA PHE A 134 -7.47 -12.96 2.78
C PHE A 134 -6.19 -13.78 2.58
N GLN A 135 -6.22 -15.10 2.83
CA GLN A 135 -5.05 -15.98 2.68
C GLN A 135 -4.52 -16.02 1.24
N ARG A 136 -5.38 -15.76 0.24
CA ARG A 136 -5.00 -15.54 -1.16
C ARG A 136 -3.83 -14.57 -1.31
N LEU A 137 -3.77 -13.50 -0.50
CA LEU A 137 -2.74 -12.46 -0.59
C LEU A 137 -1.31 -12.99 -0.33
N ARG A 138 -1.16 -14.20 0.21
CA ARG A 138 0.16 -14.87 0.34
C ARG A 138 0.79 -15.19 -1.00
N ASN A 139 -0.02 -15.28 -2.05
CA ASN A 139 0.38 -15.71 -3.37
C ASN A 139 0.37 -14.55 -4.38
N ILE A 140 0.53 -13.32 -3.89
CA ILE A 140 0.57 -12.10 -4.72
C ILE A 140 1.74 -11.24 -4.27
N LYS A 141 2.78 -11.19 -5.09
CA LYS A 141 4.00 -10.42 -4.82
C LYS A 141 3.67 -8.94 -4.69
N GLN A 142 4.17 -8.31 -3.63
CA GLN A 142 3.97 -6.88 -3.37
C GLN A 142 4.44 -6.03 -4.55
N LEU A 143 5.65 -6.35 -5.05
CA LEU A 143 6.33 -5.60 -6.10
C LEU A 143 6.31 -6.29 -7.47
N GLY A 144 5.40 -7.25 -7.68
CA GLY A 144 5.16 -7.88 -8.97
C GLY A 144 6.45 -8.38 -9.65
N GLY A 145 6.72 -7.88 -10.85
CA GLY A 145 7.87 -8.27 -11.67
C GLY A 145 9.23 -7.79 -11.11
N THR A 146 9.23 -6.87 -10.14
CA THR A 146 10.44 -6.39 -9.47
C THR A 146 11.21 -7.50 -8.77
N TYR A 147 10.54 -8.58 -8.33
CA TYR A 147 11.19 -9.76 -7.75
C TYR A 147 12.22 -10.39 -8.70
N TYR A 148 12.01 -10.32 -10.02
CA TYR A 148 12.95 -10.82 -11.02
C TYR A 148 14.17 -9.89 -11.25
N VAL A 149 14.24 -8.77 -10.53
CA VAL A 149 15.37 -7.83 -10.53
C VAL A 149 16.00 -7.76 -9.15
N PHE A 150 15.17 -7.67 -8.11
CA PHE A 150 15.57 -7.61 -6.72
C PHE A 150 15.17 -8.92 -6.04
N PRO A 151 16.08 -9.89 -5.89
CA PRO A 151 15.74 -11.21 -5.37
C PRO A 151 15.27 -11.19 -3.90
N GLY A 152 15.59 -10.12 -3.14
CA GLY A 152 15.07 -9.91 -1.80
C GLY A 152 13.60 -9.46 -1.74
N ALA A 153 13.05 -8.94 -2.85
CA ALA A 153 11.65 -8.51 -2.97
C ALA A 153 10.67 -9.70 -3.13
N SER A 154 10.82 -10.71 -2.27
CA SER A 154 10.01 -11.94 -2.29
C SER A 154 8.70 -11.83 -1.52
N HIS A 155 8.48 -10.71 -0.83
CA HIS A 155 7.32 -10.47 0.03
C HIS A 155 6.03 -10.29 -0.78
N ASN A 156 4.92 -10.58 -0.12
CA ASN A 156 3.58 -10.61 -0.68
C ASN A 156 2.67 -9.60 0.03
N ARG A 157 1.50 -9.34 -0.58
CA ARG A 157 0.49 -8.43 -0.04
C ARG A 157 0.01 -8.84 1.36
N PHE A 158 0.04 -10.13 1.69
CA PHE A 158 -0.43 -10.66 2.98
C PHE A 158 0.24 -10.01 4.20
N GLU A 159 1.58 -10.08 4.29
CA GLU A 159 2.33 -9.51 5.41
C GLU A 159 2.26 -7.98 5.45
N HIS A 160 2.18 -7.33 4.27
CA HIS A 160 1.93 -5.91 4.16
C HIS A 160 0.56 -5.53 4.75
N SER A 161 -0.52 -6.22 4.36
CA SER A 161 -1.87 -5.98 4.89
C SER A 161 -1.95 -6.15 6.42
N ILE A 162 -1.24 -7.14 6.98
CA ILE A 162 -1.12 -7.28 8.45
C ILE A 162 -0.41 -6.07 9.06
N GLY A 163 0.68 -5.62 8.46
CA GLY A 163 1.43 -4.45 8.93
C GLY A 163 0.60 -3.17 8.87
N VAL A 164 -0.18 -2.96 7.81
CA VAL A 164 -1.09 -1.82 7.69
C VAL A 164 -2.21 -1.88 8.74
N GLY A 165 -2.85 -3.03 8.93
CA GLY A 165 -3.84 -3.22 9.99
C GLY A 165 -3.27 -2.93 11.39
N TYR A 166 -2.02 -3.33 11.65
CA TYR A 166 -1.31 -3.02 12.88
C TYR A 166 -1.03 -1.51 13.04
N LEU A 167 -0.45 -0.86 12.03
CA LEU A 167 -0.12 0.56 12.08
C LEU A 167 -1.37 1.44 12.17
N ALA A 168 -2.46 1.05 11.50
CA ALA A 168 -3.76 1.70 11.63
C ALA A 168 -4.22 1.69 13.10
N GLY A 169 -4.15 0.54 13.76
CA GLY A 169 -4.41 0.35 15.19
C GLY A 169 -3.50 1.22 16.08
N ARG A 170 -2.20 1.23 15.81
CA ARG A 170 -1.22 2.03 16.56
C ARG A 170 -1.50 3.53 16.46
N LEU A 171 -1.86 4.04 15.28
CA LEU A 171 -2.16 5.45 15.09
C LEU A 171 -3.45 5.85 15.82
N VAL A 172 -4.53 5.11 15.62
CA VAL A 172 -5.82 5.44 16.25
C VAL A 172 -5.75 5.35 17.79
N GLN A 173 -5.02 4.36 18.33
CA GLN A 173 -4.76 4.24 19.77
C GLN A 173 -3.93 5.41 20.29
N ALA A 174 -2.86 5.78 19.59
CA ALA A 174 -2.00 6.89 19.98
C ALA A 174 -2.71 8.25 19.93
N LEU A 175 -3.73 8.41 19.09
CA LEU A 175 -4.61 9.59 19.10
C LEU A 175 -5.57 9.53 20.30
N ASN A 176 -6.19 8.38 20.56
CA ASN A 176 -7.12 8.19 21.66
C ASN A 176 -6.48 8.45 23.04
N GLU A 177 -5.28 7.90 23.26
CA GLU A 177 -4.54 8.07 24.52
C GLU A 177 -4.15 9.54 24.78
N LYS A 178 -3.80 10.28 23.72
CA LYS A 178 -3.38 11.69 23.83
C LYS A 178 -4.55 12.66 23.89
N GLN A 179 -5.71 12.26 23.38
CA GLN A 179 -6.90 13.09 23.25
C GLN A 179 -8.18 12.28 23.51
N PRO A 180 -8.44 11.89 24.77
CA PRO A 180 -9.65 11.15 25.14
C PRO A 180 -10.95 11.91 24.79
N GLU A 181 -10.90 13.23 24.67
CA GLU A 181 -12.01 14.08 24.23
C GLU A 181 -12.48 13.82 22.79
N LEU A 182 -11.69 13.08 21.99
CA LEU A 182 -12.10 12.61 20.67
C LEU A 182 -13.10 11.45 20.74
N LEU A 183 -13.32 10.88 21.92
CA LEU A 183 -14.28 9.81 22.21
C LEU A 183 -14.09 8.59 21.30
N ILE A 184 -12.84 8.24 20.94
CA ILE A 184 -12.54 7.12 20.06
C ILE A 184 -12.87 5.82 20.78
N SER A 185 -13.86 5.10 20.28
CA SER A 185 -14.34 3.86 20.88
C SER A 185 -13.49 2.65 20.47
N ARG A 186 -13.61 1.54 21.20
CA ARG A 186 -13.02 0.25 20.77
C ARG A 186 -13.57 -0.20 19.42
N ARG A 187 -14.85 0.08 19.16
CA ARG A 187 -15.53 -0.14 17.87
C ARG A 187 -14.83 0.63 16.76
N ASP A 188 -14.53 1.91 16.96
CA ASP A 188 -13.78 2.72 15.98
C ASP A 188 -12.38 2.14 15.69
N ILE A 189 -11.66 1.74 16.74
CA ILE A 189 -10.32 1.16 16.61
C ILE A 189 -10.37 -0.12 15.77
N LEU A 190 -11.30 -1.04 16.06
CA LEU A 190 -11.47 -2.26 15.30
C LEU A 190 -11.83 -1.99 13.83
N CYS A 191 -12.76 -1.08 13.56
CA CYS A 191 -13.11 -0.73 12.18
C CYS A 191 -11.93 -0.15 11.40
N VAL A 192 -11.11 0.70 12.03
CA VAL A 192 -9.88 1.25 11.42
C VAL A 192 -8.85 0.14 11.16
N GLN A 193 -8.68 -0.81 12.07
CA GLN A 193 -7.80 -1.97 11.88
C GLN A 193 -8.29 -2.90 10.75
N ILE A 194 -9.60 -3.16 10.69
CA ILE A 194 -10.20 -3.97 9.61
C ILE A 194 -10.02 -3.28 8.27
N ALA A 195 -10.25 -1.97 8.18
CA ALA A 195 -10.00 -1.21 6.95
C ALA A 195 -8.54 -1.29 6.52
N GLY A 196 -7.59 -1.11 7.46
CA GLY A 196 -6.16 -1.26 7.18
C GLY A 196 -5.78 -2.67 6.72
N LEU A 197 -6.36 -3.70 7.33
CA LEU A 197 -6.16 -5.09 6.96
C LEU A 197 -6.71 -5.38 5.55
N CYS A 198 -7.89 -4.85 5.22
CA CYS A 198 -8.63 -5.22 4.02
C CYS A 198 -8.39 -4.31 2.79
N HIS A 199 -7.60 -3.24 2.92
CA HIS A 199 -7.43 -2.24 1.85
C HIS A 199 -6.91 -2.83 0.52
N ASP A 200 -6.13 -3.91 0.61
CA ASP A 200 -5.43 -4.55 -0.51
C ASP A 200 -6.03 -5.88 -0.98
N LEU A 201 -7.19 -6.29 -0.44
CA LEU A 201 -7.87 -7.54 -0.81
C LEU A 201 -8.12 -7.67 -2.32
N GLY A 202 -8.29 -6.55 -3.01
CA GLY A 202 -8.62 -6.45 -4.42
C GLY A 202 -7.45 -6.57 -5.39
N HIS A 203 -6.20 -6.66 -4.92
CA HIS A 203 -5.04 -6.78 -5.82
C HIS A 203 -5.08 -8.09 -6.63
N GLY A 204 -4.73 -7.99 -7.91
CA GLY A 204 -4.63 -9.13 -8.82
C GLY A 204 -3.21 -9.73 -8.86
N PRO A 205 -2.99 -10.76 -9.70
CA PRO A 205 -1.67 -11.32 -9.94
C PRO A 205 -0.62 -10.26 -10.28
N PHE A 206 0.53 -10.28 -9.62
CA PHE A 206 1.61 -9.29 -9.74
C PHE A 206 1.20 -7.85 -9.38
N SER A 207 0.25 -7.71 -8.45
CA SER A 207 -0.16 -6.43 -7.84
C SER A 207 -0.54 -5.36 -8.88
N HIS A 208 0.30 -4.31 -9.05
CA HIS A 208 0.00 -3.15 -9.91
C HIS A 208 0.09 -3.46 -11.41
N MET A 209 0.73 -4.56 -11.80
CA MET A 209 0.70 -5.01 -13.19
C MET A 209 -0.72 -5.36 -13.61
N PHE A 210 -1.53 -5.97 -12.73
CA PHE A 210 -2.86 -6.45 -13.10
C PHE A 210 -3.84 -5.31 -13.38
N ASP A 211 -3.99 -4.36 -12.46
CA ASP A 211 -4.89 -3.21 -12.59
C ASP A 211 -4.31 -2.11 -13.50
N GLY A 212 -2.99 -1.93 -13.49
CA GLY A 212 -2.30 -0.89 -14.23
C GLY A 212 -1.93 -1.24 -15.67
N MET A 213 -1.80 -2.53 -16.02
CA MET A 213 -1.35 -2.95 -17.36
C MET A 213 -2.26 -3.98 -18.02
N PHE A 214 -2.59 -5.09 -17.32
CA PHE A 214 -3.34 -6.19 -17.93
C PHE A 214 -4.81 -5.86 -18.17
N ILE A 215 -5.57 -5.49 -17.14
CA ILE A 215 -7.00 -5.18 -17.25
C ILE A 215 -7.26 -4.05 -18.26
N PRO A 216 -6.53 -2.92 -18.26
CA PRO A 216 -6.75 -1.85 -19.25
C PRO A 216 -6.57 -2.32 -20.70
N LYS A 217 -5.67 -3.29 -20.95
CA LYS A 217 -5.44 -3.86 -22.29
C LYS A 217 -6.44 -4.96 -22.64
N ALA A 218 -6.80 -5.81 -21.67
CA ALA A 218 -7.70 -6.94 -21.89
C ALA A 218 -9.16 -6.50 -22.02
N ARG A 219 -9.55 -5.45 -21.29
CA ARG A 219 -10.93 -4.93 -21.25
C ARG A 219 -10.91 -3.40 -21.42
N PRO A 220 -10.58 -2.89 -22.61
CA PRO A 220 -10.61 -1.46 -22.87
C PRO A 220 -12.04 -0.93 -22.63
N GLY A 221 -12.17 0.12 -21.81
CA GLY A 221 -13.46 0.75 -21.50
C GLY A 221 -13.99 0.50 -20.09
N ILE A 222 -13.42 -0.44 -19.33
CA ILE A 222 -13.70 -0.54 -17.89
C ILE A 222 -12.68 0.27 -17.09
N ASN A 223 -13.15 1.12 -16.18
CA ASN A 223 -12.30 1.78 -15.20
C ASN A 223 -12.29 0.95 -13.91
N TRP A 224 -11.47 -0.08 -13.89
CA TRP A 224 -11.32 -0.97 -12.75
C TRP A 224 -10.10 -0.59 -11.93
N LYS A 225 -10.23 -0.63 -10.60
CA LYS A 225 -9.16 -0.36 -9.66
C LYS A 225 -9.17 -1.39 -8.55
N HIS A 226 -7.99 -1.70 -8.01
CA HIS A 226 -7.87 -2.65 -6.92
C HIS A 226 -8.68 -2.20 -5.69
N GLU A 227 -8.82 -0.90 -5.39
CA GLU A 227 -9.63 -0.47 -4.22
C GLU A 227 -11.11 -0.84 -4.37
N ALA A 228 -11.68 -0.70 -5.56
CA ALA A 228 -13.06 -1.09 -5.82
C ALA A 228 -13.24 -2.62 -5.72
N ALA A 229 -12.23 -3.38 -6.14
CA ALA A 229 -12.21 -4.83 -5.96
C ALA A 229 -12.01 -5.23 -4.49
N SER A 230 -11.26 -4.46 -3.69
CA SER A 230 -11.12 -4.69 -2.25
C SER A 230 -12.46 -4.57 -1.54
N LEU A 231 -13.32 -3.64 -1.94
CA LEU A 231 -14.68 -3.54 -1.39
C LEU A 231 -15.51 -4.78 -1.70
N LYS A 232 -15.53 -5.21 -2.97
CA LYS A 232 -16.27 -6.40 -3.41
C LYS A 232 -15.76 -7.67 -2.72
N MET A 233 -14.45 -7.81 -2.62
CA MET A 233 -13.81 -8.95 -1.95
C MET A 233 -14.07 -8.92 -0.44
N PHE A 234 -14.11 -7.75 0.19
CA PHE A 234 -14.47 -7.61 1.60
C PHE A 234 -15.93 -8.00 1.86
N ASP A 235 -16.87 -7.52 1.05
CA ASP A 235 -18.28 -7.92 1.15
C ASP A 235 -18.42 -9.45 0.97
N TYR A 236 -17.75 -10.03 -0.04
CA TYR A 236 -17.72 -11.49 -0.25
C TYR A 236 -17.11 -12.25 0.93
N LEU A 237 -15.97 -11.79 1.46
CA LEU A 237 -15.30 -12.39 2.62
C LEU A 237 -16.24 -12.43 3.84
N VAL A 238 -16.92 -11.32 4.13
CA VAL A 238 -17.83 -11.22 5.27
C VAL A 238 -19.03 -12.15 5.12
N ASP A 239 -19.62 -12.22 3.92
CA ASP A 239 -20.82 -12.99 3.65
C ASP A 239 -20.54 -14.51 3.57
N ASP A 240 -19.50 -14.91 2.83
CA ASP A 240 -19.11 -16.31 2.59
C ASP A 240 -18.63 -17.03 3.86
N ASN A 241 -18.01 -16.27 4.78
CA ASN A 241 -17.51 -16.81 6.05
C ASN A 241 -18.45 -16.51 7.24
N HIS A 242 -19.67 -16.05 6.97
CA HIS A 242 -20.69 -15.73 7.99
C HIS A 242 -20.15 -14.84 9.13
N LEU A 243 -19.38 -13.79 8.81
CA LEU A 243 -18.73 -12.95 9.81
C LEU A 243 -19.64 -11.88 10.42
N ARG A 244 -20.82 -11.61 9.86
CA ARG A 244 -21.73 -10.57 10.39
C ARG A 244 -22.09 -10.79 11.87
N PRO A 245 -22.56 -11.97 12.30
CA PRO A 245 -22.87 -12.21 13.72
C PRO A 245 -21.62 -12.14 14.60
N VAL A 246 -20.45 -12.53 14.07
CA VAL A 246 -19.17 -12.47 14.77
C VAL A 246 -18.72 -11.02 14.98
N MET A 247 -18.91 -10.16 13.99
CA MET A 247 -18.66 -8.72 14.10
C MET A 247 -19.56 -8.09 15.17
N GLU A 248 -20.85 -8.40 15.16
CA GLU A 248 -21.82 -7.94 16.16
C GLU A 248 -21.52 -8.46 17.57
N GLU A 249 -21.09 -9.72 17.67
CA GLU A 249 -20.60 -10.28 18.92
C GLU A 249 -19.42 -9.43 19.43
N HIS A 250 -18.44 -9.12 18.59
CA HIS A 250 -17.30 -8.25 18.97
C HIS A 250 -17.62 -6.75 19.09
N GLY A 251 -18.90 -6.37 19.06
CA GLY A 251 -19.37 -5.02 19.39
C GLY A 251 -19.40 -4.03 18.22
N LEU A 252 -19.32 -4.52 16.98
CA LEU A 252 -19.61 -3.72 15.80
C LEU A 252 -21.13 -3.60 15.60
N VAL A 253 -21.56 -2.54 14.93
CA VAL A 253 -22.97 -2.28 14.59
C VAL A 253 -23.08 -2.18 13.06
N LEU A 254 -23.86 -3.09 12.49
CA LEU A 254 -24.06 -3.21 11.05
C LEU A 254 -25.40 -2.58 10.63
N PRO A 255 -25.51 -1.97 9.42
CA PRO A 255 -24.50 -1.89 8.37
C PRO A 255 -23.48 -0.75 8.54
N GLU A 256 -23.67 0.16 9.51
CA GLU A 256 -22.88 1.38 9.69
C GLU A 256 -21.35 1.13 9.68
N ASP A 257 -20.88 0.09 10.37
CA ASP A 257 -19.45 -0.24 10.40
C ASP A 257 -18.91 -0.82 9.09
N LEU A 258 -19.74 -1.53 8.32
CA LEU A 258 -19.33 -2.00 7.00
C LEU A 258 -19.15 -0.82 6.05
N ASP A 259 -20.07 0.14 6.08
CA ASP A 259 -19.95 1.37 5.31
C ASP A 259 -18.70 2.14 5.72
N PHE A 260 -18.45 2.29 7.02
CA PHE A 260 -17.25 2.96 7.52
C PHE A 260 -15.94 2.28 7.09
N ILE A 261 -15.86 0.95 7.15
CA ILE A 261 -14.69 0.19 6.70
C ILE A 261 -14.46 0.41 5.19
N LYS A 262 -15.51 0.28 4.38
CA LYS A 262 -15.42 0.45 2.92
C LYS A 262 -15.06 1.87 2.52
N GLU A 263 -15.63 2.87 3.20
CA GLU A 263 -15.34 4.28 2.96
C GLU A 263 -13.89 4.65 3.29
N GLN A 264 -13.27 4.00 4.28
CA GLN A 264 -11.84 4.19 4.58
C GLN A 264 -10.90 3.62 3.50
N ILE A 265 -11.34 2.61 2.75
CA ILE A 265 -10.54 1.97 1.69
C ILE A 265 -10.67 2.76 0.38
N ALA A 266 -11.90 3.00 -0.07
CA ALA A 266 -12.16 3.59 -1.39
C ALA A 266 -12.44 5.10 -1.37
N GLY A 267 -12.78 5.67 -0.22
CA GLY A 267 -13.36 7.01 -0.10
C GLY A 267 -14.90 6.99 -0.14
N PRO A 268 -15.55 8.16 -0.30
CA PRO A 268 -17.01 8.27 -0.29
C PRO A 268 -17.68 7.35 -1.32
N THR A 269 -18.69 6.60 -0.90
CA THR A 269 -19.45 5.73 -1.82
C THR A 269 -20.55 6.53 -2.55
N GLU A 270 -20.83 6.19 -3.81
CA GLU A 270 -21.69 6.98 -4.73
C GLU A 270 -23.11 7.27 -4.20
N SER A 271 -23.60 6.44 -3.26
CA SER A 271 -24.90 6.59 -2.63
C SER A 271 -25.08 7.86 -1.77
N SER A 272 -24.05 8.70 -1.66
CA SER A 272 -23.98 9.90 -0.80
C SER A 272 -24.16 11.22 -1.57
N SER A 273 -24.25 11.17 -2.90
CA SER A 273 -24.29 12.36 -3.78
C SER A 273 -25.69 13.02 -3.87
N GLY A 274 -26.64 12.58 -3.04
CA GLY A 274 -28.02 13.06 -3.03
C GLY A 274 -28.25 14.19 -2.02
N ARG A 275 -28.45 15.41 -2.53
CA ARG A 275 -29.09 16.56 -1.86
C ARG A 275 -28.35 17.20 -0.68
N GLY A 276 -27.45 18.14 -0.99
CA GLY A 276 -27.21 19.34 -0.15
C GLY A 276 -26.40 19.19 1.15
N GLU A 277 -25.98 18.00 1.56
CA GLU A 277 -25.14 17.81 2.75
C GLU A 277 -23.65 18.06 2.47
N LYS A 278 -22.99 18.84 3.35
CA LYS A 278 -21.55 19.21 3.29
C LYS A 278 -20.57 18.06 3.64
N TRP A 279 -21.07 16.88 4.04
CA TRP A 279 -20.26 15.75 4.53
C TRP A 279 -20.53 14.50 3.67
N PRO A 280 -19.50 13.92 3.02
CA PRO A 280 -19.73 12.91 1.98
C PRO A 280 -19.75 11.46 2.50
N TYR A 281 -19.56 11.23 3.80
CA TYR A 281 -19.44 9.89 4.38
C TYR A 281 -20.65 9.52 5.24
N LYS A 282 -21.02 8.24 5.23
CA LYS A 282 -22.16 7.70 5.98
C LYS A 282 -21.74 6.92 7.21
N GLY A 283 -20.60 6.23 7.15
CA GLY A 283 -20.18 5.31 8.20
C GLY A 283 -19.82 6.00 9.52
N ARG A 284 -19.40 7.26 9.46
CA ARG A 284 -19.15 8.11 10.63
C ARG A 284 -19.44 9.57 10.33
N SER A 285 -19.88 10.29 11.35
CA SER A 285 -20.16 11.72 11.32
C SER A 285 -18.88 12.58 11.24
N LYS A 286 -19.06 13.85 10.90
CA LYS A 286 -18.00 14.84 10.67
C LYS A 286 -17.07 15.05 11.88
N ASP A 287 -17.54 14.85 13.10
CA ASP A 287 -16.72 14.94 14.33
C ASP A 287 -15.66 13.83 14.43
N LYS A 288 -15.78 12.77 13.63
CA LYS A 288 -14.82 11.66 13.48
C LYS A 288 -14.06 11.70 12.14
N SER A 289 -14.09 12.83 11.44
CA SER A 289 -13.46 13.01 10.12
C SER A 289 -11.99 12.56 10.04
N PHE A 290 -11.22 12.80 11.10
CA PHE A 290 -9.81 12.39 11.20
C PHE A 290 -9.57 10.87 11.07
N LEU A 291 -10.57 10.01 11.32
CA LEU A 291 -10.40 8.56 11.18
C LEU A 291 -10.22 8.14 9.70
N TYR A 292 -10.84 8.86 8.76
CA TYR A 292 -10.68 8.62 7.31
C TYR A 292 -9.30 9.03 6.79
N GLU A 293 -8.49 9.71 7.60
CA GLU A 293 -7.12 10.12 7.24
C GLU A 293 -6.07 9.06 7.63
N ILE A 294 -6.48 7.92 8.22
CA ILE A 294 -5.57 6.89 8.75
C ILE A 294 -5.13 5.89 7.67
N VAL A 295 -6.08 5.20 7.03
CA VAL A 295 -5.81 4.04 6.15
C VAL A 295 -5.46 4.47 4.73
N ALA A 296 -6.31 5.30 4.11
CA ALA A 296 -6.08 5.81 2.76
C ALA A 296 -6.37 7.32 2.70
N ASN A 297 -5.33 8.13 2.91
CA ASN A 297 -5.49 9.56 3.05
C ASN A 297 -5.51 10.26 1.68
N LYS A 298 -6.71 10.39 1.10
CA LYS A 298 -6.90 11.02 -0.22
C LYS A 298 -6.60 12.53 -0.24
N ARG A 299 -6.40 13.17 0.92
CA ARG A 299 -6.17 14.62 1.00
C ARG A 299 -4.71 15.02 0.77
N ASN A 300 -3.77 14.29 1.36
CA ASN A 300 -2.35 14.61 1.28
C ASN A 300 -1.44 13.39 1.04
N GLY A 301 -2.00 12.18 1.00
CA GLY A 301 -1.25 10.94 0.79
C GLY A 301 -0.32 10.58 1.95
N ILE A 302 -0.63 10.99 3.18
CA ILE A 302 0.07 10.54 4.40
C ILE A 302 -0.85 9.59 5.15
N ASP A 303 -0.58 8.30 5.06
CA ASP A 303 -1.37 7.22 5.63
C ASP A 303 -0.49 6.03 6.04
N VAL A 304 -1.07 5.12 6.83
CA VAL A 304 -0.34 3.98 7.40
C VAL A 304 0.03 2.91 6.36
N ASP A 305 -0.66 2.87 5.22
CA ASP A 305 -0.31 2.05 4.05
C ASP A 305 1.12 2.37 3.60
N LYS A 306 1.39 3.65 3.34
CA LYS A 306 2.73 4.14 2.96
C LYS A 306 3.79 3.85 4.00
N TRP A 307 3.44 3.95 5.27
CA TRP A 307 4.40 3.72 6.34
C TRP A 307 4.86 2.27 6.38
N ASP A 308 3.93 1.31 6.21
CA ASP A 308 4.30 -0.10 6.12
C ASP A 308 5.12 -0.36 4.86
N TYR A 309 4.60 -0.03 3.67
CA TYR A 309 5.30 -0.45 2.45
C TYR A 309 6.63 0.28 2.26
N PHE A 310 6.81 1.53 2.71
CA PHE A 310 8.13 2.16 2.70
C PHE A 310 9.12 1.38 3.55
N ALA A 311 8.77 1.01 4.78
CA ALA A 311 9.65 0.27 5.66
C ALA A 311 9.91 -1.16 5.14
N ARG A 312 8.85 -1.84 4.69
CA ARG A 312 8.89 -3.22 4.20
C ARG A 312 9.62 -3.35 2.87
N ASP A 313 9.33 -2.48 1.91
CA ASP A 313 10.00 -2.51 0.61
C ASP A 313 11.47 -2.12 0.76
N CYS A 314 11.79 -1.10 1.57
CA CYS A 314 13.17 -0.77 1.89
C CYS A 314 13.94 -1.96 2.46
N TYR A 315 13.35 -2.67 3.45
CA TYR A 315 13.95 -3.85 4.04
C TYR A 315 14.24 -4.96 3.00
N HIS A 316 13.27 -5.30 2.16
CA HIS A 316 13.39 -6.37 1.18
C HIS A 316 14.25 -5.98 -0.05
N LEU A 317 14.29 -4.70 -0.40
CA LEU A 317 15.12 -4.17 -1.50
C LEU A 317 16.57 -3.89 -1.08
N GLY A 318 16.87 -3.91 0.23
CA GLY A 318 18.18 -3.48 0.74
C GLY A 318 18.43 -1.98 0.60
N ILE A 319 17.36 -1.19 0.68
CA ILE A 319 17.40 0.28 0.64
C ILE A 319 17.14 0.80 2.05
N GLN A 320 17.79 1.90 2.44
CA GLN A 320 17.52 2.53 3.72
C GLN A 320 16.24 3.35 3.67
N ASN A 321 15.33 3.11 4.61
CA ASN A 321 14.16 3.97 4.85
C ASN A 321 14.56 5.13 5.78
N ASN A 322 14.39 6.36 5.32
CA ASN A 322 14.73 7.55 6.10
C ASN A 322 13.55 8.09 6.93
N PHE A 323 12.33 7.60 6.68
CA PHE A 323 11.13 8.04 7.38
C PHE A 323 10.89 7.23 8.67
N ASP A 324 10.83 7.91 9.82
CA ASP A 324 10.49 7.31 11.11
C ASP A 324 9.01 7.53 11.43
N TYR A 325 8.19 6.53 11.12
CA TYR A 325 6.76 6.51 11.44
C TYR A 325 6.51 6.43 12.97
N ARG A 326 7.41 5.82 13.76
CA ARG A 326 7.23 5.72 15.22
C ARG A 326 7.38 7.08 15.87
N ARG A 327 8.27 7.90 15.35
CA ARG A 327 8.37 9.31 15.71
C ARG A 327 7.12 10.09 15.31
N PHE A 328 6.60 9.88 14.09
CA PHE A 328 5.35 10.51 13.65
C PHE A 328 4.18 10.17 14.59
N LEU A 329 3.99 8.90 14.96
CA LEU A 329 2.96 8.44 15.91
C LEU A 329 2.98 9.20 17.25
N LYS A 330 4.17 9.56 17.76
CA LYS A 330 4.32 10.32 19.01
C LYS A 330 3.91 11.78 18.87
N PHE A 331 4.05 12.35 17.68
CA PHE A 331 3.75 13.75 17.38
C PHE A 331 2.45 13.97 16.64
N ALA A 332 1.67 12.91 16.37
CA ALA A 332 0.33 13.03 15.81
C ALA A 332 -0.68 13.50 16.88
N ARG A 333 -1.50 14.49 16.51
CA ARG A 333 -2.66 15.00 17.25
C ARG A 333 -3.80 15.30 16.28
N VAL A 334 -4.98 15.54 16.79
CA VAL A 334 -6.15 16.01 16.04
C VAL A 334 -6.44 17.46 16.42
N CYS A 335 -6.52 18.32 15.42
CA CYS A 335 -6.88 19.73 15.57
C CYS A 335 -8.07 20.07 14.67
N GLU A 336 -8.84 21.08 15.06
CA GLU A 336 -9.96 21.58 14.25
C GLU A 336 -9.47 22.58 13.20
N VAL A 337 -9.92 22.41 11.96
CA VAL A 337 -9.64 23.29 10.82
C VAL A 337 -10.91 23.41 10.00
N ASP A 338 -11.39 24.63 9.77
CA ASP A 338 -12.58 24.90 8.94
C ASP A 338 -13.82 24.07 9.38
N GLY A 339 -13.95 23.85 10.70
CA GLY A 339 -15.03 23.07 11.30
C GLY A 339 -14.94 21.56 11.11
N GLN A 340 -13.78 21.03 10.71
CA GLN A 340 -13.46 19.60 10.59
C GLN A 340 -12.26 19.24 11.44
N LYS A 341 -12.21 18.01 11.94
CA LYS A 341 -11.09 17.51 12.74
C LYS A 341 -10.11 16.78 11.84
N HIS A 342 -8.85 17.17 11.86
CA HIS A 342 -7.80 16.61 11.01
C HIS A 342 -6.61 16.14 11.82
N ILE A 343 -5.95 15.09 11.34
CA ILE A 343 -4.65 14.66 11.86
C ILE A 343 -3.63 15.75 11.51
N CYS A 344 -3.04 16.31 12.56
CA CYS A 344 -1.99 17.31 12.51
C CYS A 344 -0.72 16.72 13.13
N THR A 345 0.43 17.11 12.60
CA THR A 345 1.72 16.74 13.17
C THR A 345 2.42 17.94 13.77
N ARG A 346 3.44 17.70 14.57
CA ARG A 346 4.23 18.75 15.19
C ARG A 346 4.97 19.56 14.11
N ASP A 347 4.94 20.89 14.21
CA ASP A 347 5.65 21.84 13.33
C ASP A 347 7.08 21.44 12.93
N LYS A 348 7.91 21.06 13.90
CA LYS A 348 9.30 20.65 13.68
C LYS A 348 9.47 19.34 12.89
N GLU A 349 8.40 18.57 12.69
CA GLU A 349 8.42 17.29 11.97
C GLU A 349 8.23 17.46 10.46
N VAL A 350 8.14 18.71 9.97
CA VAL A 350 8.05 19.00 8.53
C VAL A 350 9.22 18.40 7.75
N GLY A 351 10.44 18.36 8.32
CA GLY A 351 11.60 17.70 7.70
C GLY A 351 11.38 16.19 7.51
N ASN A 352 10.90 15.50 8.55
CA ASN A 352 10.59 14.07 8.50
C ASN A 352 9.54 13.75 7.42
N LEU A 353 8.59 14.66 7.17
CA LEU A 353 7.63 14.50 6.07
C LEU A 353 8.25 14.69 4.69
N TYR A 354 9.19 15.62 4.52
CA TYR A 354 9.96 15.70 3.27
C TYR A 354 10.81 14.44 3.06
N ASP A 355 11.40 13.88 4.12
CA ASP A 355 12.14 12.61 4.06
C ASP A 355 11.23 11.44 3.63
N MET A 356 9.96 11.46 4.05
CA MET A 356 8.95 10.49 3.61
C MET A 356 8.73 10.55 2.10
N PHE A 357 8.44 11.73 1.54
CA PHE A 357 8.23 11.88 0.09
C PHE A 357 9.51 11.69 -0.73
N HIS A 358 10.67 12.04 -0.16
CA HIS A 358 11.96 11.72 -0.75
C HIS A 358 12.16 10.20 -0.83
N THR A 359 11.88 9.47 0.24
CA THR A 359 11.93 7.99 0.27
C THR A 359 11.00 7.39 -0.77
N ARG A 360 9.77 7.91 -0.89
CA ARG A 360 8.85 7.52 -1.97
C ARG A 360 9.47 7.68 -3.35
N ASN A 361 10.00 8.87 -3.66
CA ASN A 361 10.64 9.13 -4.95
C ASN A 361 11.85 8.21 -5.17
N CYS A 362 12.67 7.93 -4.15
CA CYS A 362 13.77 6.98 -4.23
C CYS A 362 13.32 5.56 -4.57
N LEU A 363 12.28 5.05 -3.89
CA LEU A 363 11.72 3.73 -4.15
C LEU A 363 11.14 3.64 -5.57
N HIS A 364 10.40 4.65 -6.01
CA HIS A 364 9.89 4.71 -7.38
C HIS A 364 11.03 4.69 -8.41
N ARG A 365 12.07 5.53 -8.24
CA ARG A 365 13.18 5.61 -9.22
C ARG A 365 14.04 4.36 -9.26
N ARG A 366 14.34 3.77 -8.10
CA ARG A 366 15.30 2.66 -7.98
C ARG A 366 14.65 1.30 -8.20
N ALA A 367 13.40 1.12 -7.75
CA ALA A 367 12.74 -0.18 -7.73
C ALA A 367 11.45 -0.21 -8.56
N TYR A 368 10.41 0.53 -8.16
CA TYR A 368 9.06 0.35 -8.75
C TYR A 368 9.01 0.70 -10.24
N GLN A 369 9.80 1.68 -10.65
CA GLN A 369 9.96 2.07 -12.05
C GLN A 369 11.34 1.63 -12.56
N HIS A 370 11.85 0.48 -12.13
CA HIS A 370 13.10 -0.05 -12.66
C HIS A 370 12.87 -0.56 -14.09
N LYS A 371 13.70 -0.09 -15.05
CA LYS A 371 13.54 -0.42 -16.48
C LYS A 371 13.40 -1.92 -16.79
N VAL A 372 14.12 -2.77 -16.06
CA VAL A 372 14.03 -4.23 -16.23
C VAL A 372 12.80 -4.81 -15.55
N GLY A 373 12.32 -4.23 -14.44
CA GLY A 373 11.10 -4.67 -13.78
C GLY A 373 9.89 -4.41 -14.67
N ASN A 374 9.76 -3.17 -15.15
CA ASN A 374 8.65 -2.76 -16.01
C ASN A 374 8.58 -3.57 -17.32
N ILE A 375 9.73 -3.90 -17.94
CA ILE A 375 9.70 -4.72 -19.17
C ILE A 375 9.32 -6.17 -18.88
N ILE A 376 9.68 -6.72 -17.72
CA ILE A 376 9.23 -8.06 -17.30
C ILE A 376 7.72 -8.05 -17.11
N GLU A 377 7.17 -7.06 -16.42
CA GLU A 377 5.72 -6.89 -16.24
C GLU A 377 4.98 -6.70 -17.57
N THR A 378 5.61 -6.00 -18.53
CA THR A 378 5.09 -5.88 -19.90
C THR A 378 5.04 -7.24 -20.59
N MET A 379 6.10 -8.05 -20.50
CA MET A 379 6.13 -9.40 -21.07
C MET A 379 5.13 -10.35 -20.39
N ILE A 380 4.98 -10.28 -19.05
CA ILE A 380 3.96 -11.05 -18.32
C ILE A 380 2.57 -10.63 -18.80
N THR A 381 2.32 -9.33 -18.96
CA THR A 381 1.06 -8.81 -19.49
C THR A 381 0.77 -9.34 -20.90
N GLU A 382 1.76 -9.33 -21.80
CA GLU A 382 1.61 -9.89 -23.15
C GLU A 382 1.28 -11.40 -23.11
N ALA A 383 1.94 -12.16 -22.24
CA ALA A 383 1.66 -13.57 -22.05
C ALA A 383 0.23 -13.79 -21.51
N PHE A 384 -0.21 -12.98 -20.54
CA PHE A 384 -1.56 -13.10 -19.98
C PHE A 384 -2.63 -12.74 -21.00
N LEU A 385 -2.42 -11.72 -21.84
CA LEU A 385 -3.35 -11.38 -22.92
C LEU A 385 -3.52 -12.54 -23.91
N LYS A 386 -2.43 -13.25 -24.23
CA LYS A 386 -2.46 -14.45 -25.09
C LYS A 386 -3.09 -15.66 -24.41
N ALA A 387 -2.96 -15.77 -23.09
CA ALA A 387 -3.51 -16.87 -22.31
C ALA A 387 -4.97 -16.66 -21.88
N ASP A 388 -5.45 -15.41 -21.84
CA ASP A 388 -6.78 -15.03 -21.34
C ASP A 388 -7.93 -15.90 -21.87
N PRO A 389 -8.08 -16.15 -23.19
CA PRO A 389 -9.21 -16.94 -23.70
C PRO A 389 -9.12 -18.44 -23.39
N HIS A 390 -8.00 -18.93 -22.85
CA HIS A 390 -7.74 -20.36 -22.68
C HIS A 390 -7.62 -20.79 -21.22
N ILE A 391 -7.41 -19.85 -20.30
CA ILE A 391 -7.40 -20.13 -18.88
C ILE A 391 -8.82 -19.95 -18.34
N HIS A 392 -9.30 -21.01 -17.71
CA HIS A 392 -10.65 -21.08 -17.16
C HIS A 392 -10.58 -21.13 -15.64
N VAL A 393 -11.30 -20.24 -14.98
CA VAL A 393 -11.45 -20.17 -13.53
C VAL A 393 -12.92 -20.33 -13.21
N GLU A 394 -13.26 -21.37 -12.45
CA GLU A 394 -14.62 -21.59 -11.99
C GLU A 394 -14.98 -20.59 -10.88
N GLY A 395 -16.07 -19.86 -11.07
CA GLY A 395 -16.63 -18.90 -10.12
C GLY A 395 -17.94 -19.38 -9.49
N SER A 396 -18.78 -18.42 -9.10
CA SER A 396 -20.07 -18.73 -8.48
C SER A 396 -20.98 -19.58 -9.39
N GLN A 397 -21.72 -20.51 -8.78
CA GLN A 397 -22.67 -21.39 -9.48
C GLN A 397 -22.05 -22.22 -10.62
N GLY A 398 -20.75 -22.52 -10.56
CA GLY A 398 -20.04 -23.27 -11.59
C GLY A 398 -19.81 -22.50 -12.90
N LYS A 399 -20.06 -21.19 -12.92
CA LYS A 399 -19.78 -20.36 -14.10
C LYS A 399 -18.28 -20.27 -14.35
N ILE A 400 -17.88 -20.34 -15.61
CA ILE A 400 -16.48 -20.26 -16.00
C ILE A 400 -16.13 -18.83 -16.42
N PHE A 401 -15.02 -18.32 -15.87
CA PHE A 401 -14.46 -17.01 -16.15
C PHE A 401 -13.05 -17.15 -16.74
N THR A 402 -12.63 -16.18 -17.54
CA THR A 402 -11.26 -15.99 -18.03
C THR A 402 -10.42 -15.20 -17.02
N LEU A 403 -9.12 -14.98 -17.29
CA LEU A 403 -8.29 -14.10 -16.45
C LEU A 403 -8.91 -12.70 -16.31
N SER A 404 -9.35 -12.13 -17.43
CA SER A 404 -9.84 -10.75 -17.54
C SER A 404 -11.27 -10.58 -17.02
N THR A 405 -12.07 -11.64 -17.00
CA THR A 405 -13.47 -11.61 -16.53
C THR A 405 -13.63 -12.09 -15.09
N ALA A 406 -12.63 -12.76 -14.50
CA ALA A 406 -12.66 -13.18 -13.10
C ALA A 406 -12.88 -12.02 -12.11
N ILE A 407 -12.51 -10.78 -12.46
CA ILE A 407 -12.78 -9.57 -11.63
C ILE A 407 -14.28 -9.28 -11.42
N ASP A 408 -15.16 -9.90 -12.21
CA ASP A 408 -16.61 -9.74 -12.13
C ASP A 408 -17.25 -10.69 -11.11
N ASP A 409 -16.52 -11.70 -10.63
CA ASP A 409 -17.01 -12.72 -9.69
C ASP A 409 -15.97 -13.03 -8.60
N MET A 410 -16.29 -12.73 -7.33
CA MET A 410 -15.31 -12.84 -6.26
C MET A 410 -14.95 -14.29 -5.90
N VAL A 411 -15.78 -15.28 -6.25
CA VAL A 411 -15.43 -16.70 -6.09
C VAL A 411 -14.31 -17.07 -7.07
N ALA A 412 -14.44 -16.66 -8.33
CA ALA A 412 -13.38 -16.83 -9.33
C ALA A 412 -12.15 -16.00 -8.97
N TYR A 413 -12.34 -14.73 -8.62
CA TYR A 413 -11.24 -13.82 -8.30
C TYR A 413 -10.41 -14.28 -7.09
N THR A 414 -11.05 -14.95 -6.11
CA THR A 414 -10.35 -15.54 -4.95
C THR A 414 -9.31 -16.58 -5.37
N LYS A 415 -9.51 -17.25 -6.51
CA LYS A 415 -8.58 -18.28 -7.04
C LYS A 415 -7.48 -17.68 -7.90
N LEU A 416 -7.65 -16.45 -8.40
CA LEU A 416 -6.71 -15.80 -9.31
C LEU A 416 -5.54 -15.19 -8.55
N THR A 417 -4.33 -15.73 -8.68
CA THR A 417 -3.09 -15.29 -7.99
C THR A 417 -1.89 -15.37 -8.92
N ASP A 418 -0.68 -15.08 -8.43
CA ASP A 418 0.56 -15.19 -9.23
C ASP A 418 0.79 -16.61 -9.79
N ASN A 419 0.13 -17.63 -9.20
CA ASN A 419 0.16 -19.01 -9.68
C ASN A 419 -0.24 -19.15 -11.16
N VAL A 420 -1.01 -18.21 -11.72
CA VAL A 420 -1.37 -18.21 -13.14
C VAL A 420 -0.12 -18.14 -14.05
N PHE A 421 0.97 -17.54 -13.60
CA PHE A 421 2.26 -17.59 -14.29
C PHE A 421 2.76 -19.02 -14.45
N GLU A 422 2.78 -19.79 -13.36
CA GLU A 422 3.23 -21.19 -13.35
C GLU A 422 2.25 -22.10 -14.10
N GLN A 423 0.94 -21.82 -14.02
CA GLN A 423 -0.07 -22.55 -14.77
C GLN A 423 0.16 -22.44 -16.29
N ILE A 424 0.47 -21.25 -16.79
CA ILE A 424 0.78 -21.03 -18.21
C ILE A 424 2.12 -21.69 -18.56
N LEU A 425 3.16 -21.46 -17.75
CA LEU A 425 4.51 -21.96 -18.01
C LEU A 425 4.56 -23.49 -18.08
N ASN A 426 3.82 -24.17 -17.20
CA ASN A 426 3.81 -25.62 -17.09
C ASN A 426 2.70 -26.31 -17.90
N SER A 427 1.88 -25.53 -18.63
CA SER A 427 0.82 -26.08 -19.48
C SER A 427 1.39 -26.93 -20.63
N SER A 428 0.66 -27.99 -20.97
CA SER A 428 0.87 -28.82 -22.16
C SER A 428 -0.08 -28.49 -23.31
N SER A 429 -1.01 -27.54 -23.11
CA SER A 429 -1.99 -27.17 -24.13
C SER A 429 -1.32 -26.37 -25.27
N PRO A 430 -1.60 -26.72 -26.54
CA PRO A 430 -1.03 -26.01 -27.69
C PRO A 430 -1.54 -24.57 -27.80
N GLU A 431 -2.74 -24.28 -27.30
CA GLU A 431 -3.34 -22.94 -27.29
C GLU A 431 -2.54 -21.95 -26.43
N LEU A 432 -1.83 -22.45 -25.40
CA LEU A 432 -1.00 -21.65 -24.51
C LEU A 432 0.47 -21.56 -24.96
N ALA A 433 0.83 -22.12 -26.13
CA ALA A 433 2.22 -22.21 -26.57
C ALA A 433 2.90 -20.84 -26.72
N GLU A 434 2.20 -19.84 -27.27
CA GLU A 434 2.77 -18.49 -27.43
C GLU A 434 2.98 -17.78 -26.10
N ALA A 435 1.98 -17.85 -25.21
CA ALA A 435 2.09 -17.27 -23.86
C ALA A 435 3.23 -17.93 -23.08
N LYS A 436 3.31 -19.27 -23.13
CA LYS A 436 4.38 -20.06 -22.53
C LYS A 436 5.75 -19.67 -23.07
N LEU A 437 5.89 -19.45 -24.38
CA LEU A 437 7.16 -19.02 -24.98
C LEU A 437 7.63 -17.67 -24.42
N ILE A 438 6.72 -16.72 -24.22
CA ILE A 438 7.04 -15.41 -23.63
C ILE A 438 7.50 -15.59 -22.18
N LEU A 439 6.78 -16.36 -21.36
CA LEU A 439 7.18 -16.60 -19.97
C LEU A 439 8.53 -17.36 -19.88
N HIS A 440 8.75 -18.33 -20.77
CA HIS A 440 10.02 -19.03 -20.85
C HIS A 440 11.19 -18.10 -21.21
N LYS A 441 10.98 -17.10 -22.08
CA LYS A 441 11.98 -16.06 -22.34
C LYS A 441 12.32 -15.27 -21.08
N ILE A 442 11.35 -14.97 -20.20
CA ILE A 442 11.59 -14.30 -18.92
C ILE A 442 12.50 -15.16 -18.03
N ILE A 443 12.16 -16.44 -17.86
CA ILE A 443 12.95 -17.38 -17.05
C ILE A 443 14.38 -17.55 -17.58
N CYS A 444 14.55 -17.64 -18.90
CA CYS A 444 15.87 -17.72 -19.53
C CYS A 444 16.56 -16.36 -19.71
N ARG A 445 16.05 -15.28 -19.11
CA ARG A 445 16.58 -13.91 -19.19
C ARG A 445 16.74 -13.36 -20.62
N LYS A 446 15.95 -13.86 -21.57
CA LYS A 446 15.85 -13.38 -22.95
C LYS A 446 14.79 -12.28 -23.06
N LEU A 447 15.01 -11.18 -22.33
CA LEU A 447 14.09 -10.04 -22.22
C LEU A 447 14.18 -9.10 -23.42
N TYR A 448 13.11 -8.34 -23.68
CA TYR A 448 13.17 -7.18 -24.57
C TYR A 448 14.22 -6.17 -24.07
N LYS A 449 14.89 -5.50 -25.01
CA LYS A 449 16.06 -4.66 -24.69
C LYS A 449 15.66 -3.20 -24.60
N CYS A 450 16.01 -2.56 -23.49
CA CYS A 450 15.82 -1.12 -23.32
C CYS A 450 16.80 -0.37 -24.24
N LEU A 451 16.28 0.49 -25.11
CA LEU A 451 17.06 1.32 -26.03
C LEU A 451 17.57 2.58 -25.35
N GLY A 452 16.78 3.13 -24.42
CA GLY A 452 17.16 4.30 -23.65
C GLY A 452 15.97 4.92 -22.91
N GLN A 453 16.25 6.07 -22.29
CA GLN A 453 15.27 6.89 -21.58
C GLN A 453 15.42 8.34 -22.02
N THR A 454 14.30 9.04 -22.16
CA THR A 454 14.23 10.47 -22.43
C THR A 454 13.11 11.13 -21.64
N GLN A 455 13.04 12.46 -21.65
CA GLN A 455 12.04 13.28 -21.00
C GLN A 455 11.44 14.26 -22.01
N PRO A 456 10.11 14.46 -21.99
CA PRO A 456 9.46 15.43 -22.86
C PRO A 456 9.48 16.82 -22.23
N ASP A 457 9.67 17.87 -23.03
CA ASP A 457 9.58 19.27 -22.57
C ASP A 457 8.16 19.64 -22.12
N LYS A 458 7.14 18.99 -22.71
CA LYS A 458 5.72 19.17 -22.41
C LYS A 458 5.11 17.86 -21.97
N ALA A 459 4.21 17.90 -21.00
CA ALA A 459 3.49 16.72 -20.54
C ALA A 459 2.78 16.03 -21.71
N LEU A 460 3.04 14.73 -21.86
CA LEU A 460 2.43 13.84 -22.84
C LEU A 460 1.13 13.28 -22.29
N THR A 461 0.09 13.27 -23.13
CA THR A 461 -1.15 12.54 -22.86
C THR A 461 -0.97 11.09 -23.29
N VAL A 462 -1.12 10.16 -22.36
CA VAL A 462 -0.95 8.72 -22.63
C VAL A 462 -2.31 8.12 -22.98
N THR A 463 -2.49 7.74 -24.25
CA THR A 463 -3.63 6.97 -24.75
C THR A 463 -3.09 5.82 -25.60
N GLN A 464 -3.85 4.74 -25.77
CA GLN A 464 -3.41 3.61 -26.61
C GLN A 464 -3.12 4.06 -28.05
N GLU A 465 -3.93 4.98 -28.58
CA GLU A 465 -3.74 5.61 -29.89
C GLU A 465 -2.41 6.37 -29.97
N ASN A 466 -2.08 7.17 -28.94
CA ASN A 466 -0.83 7.91 -28.90
C ASN A 466 0.38 6.98 -28.80
N ILE A 467 0.30 5.90 -28.02
CA ILE A 467 1.37 4.90 -27.91
C ILE A 467 1.62 4.26 -29.29
N HIS A 468 0.56 3.80 -29.97
CA HIS A 468 0.70 3.21 -31.30
C HIS A 468 1.27 4.21 -32.33
N SER A 469 0.87 5.48 -32.25
CA SER A 469 1.47 6.54 -33.07
C SER A 469 2.96 6.71 -32.77
N TRP A 470 3.39 6.65 -31.51
CA TRP A 470 4.80 6.79 -31.14
C TRP A 470 5.63 5.59 -31.58
N GLU A 471 5.08 4.38 -31.52
CA GLU A 471 5.70 3.16 -32.05
C GLU A 471 5.85 3.24 -33.58
N ALA A 472 4.85 3.77 -34.28
CA ALA A 472 4.92 4.01 -35.73
C ALA A 472 5.95 5.08 -36.10
N ASP A 473 5.98 6.21 -35.36
CA ASP A 473 6.97 7.27 -35.57
C ASP A 473 8.39 6.75 -35.35
N LEU A 474 8.61 5.94 -34.31
CA LEU A 474 9.92 5.32 -34.02
C LEU A 474 10.40 4.42 -35.17
N ALA A 475 9.50 3.62 -35.74
CA ALA A 475 9.82 2.80 -36.90
C ALA A 475 10.21 3.66 -38.13
N GLN A 476 9.64 4.86 -38.28
CA GLN A 476 9.88 5.77 -39.40
C GLN A 476 11.06 6.72 -39.22
N SER A 477 11.53 6.98 -38.00
CA SER A 477 12.67 7.87 -37.69
C SER A 477 14.03 7.27 -38.10
N ILE A 478 14.23 7.06 -39.39
CA ILE A 478 15.48 6.50 -39.95
C ILE A 478 16.52 7.63 -40.06
N PRO A 479 17.73 7.48 -39.47
CA PRO A 479 18.79 8.46 -39.61
C PRO A 479 19.35 8.47 -41.04
N HIS A 480 19.72 9.65 -41.55
CA HIS A 480 20.21 9.82 -42.94
C HIS A 480 21.53 9.09 -43.22
N SER A 481 22.25 8.67 -42.18
CA SER A 481 23.50 7.90 -42.22
C SER A 481 23.32 6.40 -41.94
N GLY A 482 22.10 5.93 -41.70
CA GLY A 482 21.80 4.53 -41.38
C GLY A 482 21.75 3.62 -42.61
N SER A 483 22.21 2.38 -42.49
CA SER A 483 21.99 1.34 -43.50
C SER A 483 20.50 0.98 -43.56
N HIS A 484 19.89 1.00 -44.74
CA HIS A 484 18.52 0.51 -44.99
C HIS A 484 18.37 -1.03 -44.89
N ASP A 485 19.37 -1.72 -44.34
CA ASP A 485 19.46 -3.19 -44.36
C ASP A 485 18.59 -3.88 -43.30
N VAL A 486 18.04 -3.13 -42.33
CA VAL A 486 17.21 -3.69 -41.25
C VAL A 486 15.82 -3.07 -41.29
N ASP A 487 14.81 -3.92 -41.47
CA ASP A 487 13.41 -3.53 -41.44
C ASP A 487 12.85 -3.64 -40.01
N LEU A 488 12.56 -2.49 -39.40
CA LEU A 488 12.01 -2.33 -38.06
C LEU A 488 10.56 -1.88 -38.17
N GLN A 489 9.66 -2.70 -37.64
CA GLN A 489 8.22 -2.45 -37.68
C GLN A 489 7.73 -1.84 -36.36
N PRO A 490 6.58 -1.14 -36.33
CA PRO A 490 6.05 -0.55 -35.11
C PRO A 490 5.92 -1.56 -33.95
N GLU A 491 5.49 -2.79 -34.24
CA GLU A 491 5.34 -3.88 -33.27
C GLU A 491 6.66 -4.38 -32.64
N ASP A 492 7.80 -4.04 -33.24
CA ASP A 492 9.12 -4.34 -32.67
C ASP A 492 9.48 -3.42 -31.51
N PHE A 493 8.79 -2.27 -31.38
CA PHE A 493 9.01 -1.31 -30.31
C PHE A 493 7.97 -1.46 -29.20
N VAL A 494 8.36 -1.04 -28.01
CA VAL A 494 7.46 -0.83 -26.87
C VAL A 494 7.79 0.53 -26.29
N VAL A 495 6.82 1.44 -26.28
CA VAL A 495 6.96 2.76 -25.65
C VAL A 495 6.24 2.77 -24.32
N THR A 496 6.95 3.15 -23.25
CA THR A 496 6.39 3.28 -21.91
C THR A 496 6.59 4.69 -21.39
N VAL A 497 5.49 5.34 -21.01
CA VAL A 497 5.52 6.66 -20.36
C VAL A 497 5.25 6.46 -18.86
N ILE A 498 6.18 6.94 -18.05
CA ILE A 498 6.17 6.79 -16.60
C ILE A 498 5.97 8.17 -16.00
N MET A 499 4.95 8.31 -15.17
CA MET A 499 4.71 9.51 -14.39
C MET A 499 5.36 9.31 -13.00
N MET A 500 6.27 10.21 -12.64
CA MET A 500 6.90 10.27 -11.32
C MET A 500 6.37 11.49 -10.59
N ASP A 501 5.86 11.34 -9.37
CA ASP A 501 5.39 12.47 -8.56
C ASP A 501 5.70 12.32 -7.07
N TYR A 502 5.21 13.25 -6.25
CA TYR A 502 5.21 13.18 -4.79
C TYR A 502 3.85 12.69 -4.24
N GLY A 503 3.07 11.95 -5.02
CA GLY A 503 1.77 11.38 -4.65
C GLY A 503 0.57 12.28 -4.90
N MET A 504 0.79 13.49 -5.44
CA MET A 504 -0.26 14.47 -5.73
C MET A 504 -0.06 15.17 -7.08
N LYS A 505 0.44 14.47 -8.10
CA LYS A 505 0.80 15.06 -9.40
C LYS A 505 1.74 16.27 -9.19
N GLU A 506 1.49 17.37 -9.88
CA GLU A 506 2.28 18.62 -9.80
C GLU A 506 2.25 19.32 -8.42
N LYS A 507 1.37 18.91 -7.50
CA LYS A 507 1.18 19.62 -6.23
C LYS A 507 2.17 19.12 -5.18
N ASN A 508 2.74 20.05 -4.42
CA ASN A 508 3.46 19.71 -3.19
C ASN A 508 2.47 19.16 -2.13
N PRO A 509 2.58 17.89 -1.72
CA PRO A 509 1.66 17.30 -0.74
C PRO A 509 1.72 17.99 0.63
N ILE A 510 2.87 18.56 1.00
CA ILE A 510 3.07 19.26 2.28
C ILE A 510 2.15 20.48 2.42
N ASN A 511 1.75 21.13 1.31
CA ASN A 511 0.82 22.27 1.33
C ASN A 511 -0.58 21.90 1.83
N ASN A 512 -0.92 20.61 1.82
CA ASN A 512 -2.20 20.07 2.29
C ASN A 512 -2.11 19.48 3.70
N VAL A 513 -0.91 19.42 4.28
CA VAL A 513 -0.66 18.98 5.66
C VAL A 513 -0.97 20.10 6.64
N ARG A 514 -1.39 19.73 7.85
CA ARG A 514 -1.61 20.67 8.95
C ARG A 514 -0.65 20.34 10.07
N PHE A 515 -0.12 21.39 10.69
CA PHE A 515 0.84 21.29 11.77
C PHE A 515 0.28 21.95 13.04
N TYR A 516 0.87 21.67 14.19
CA TYR A 516 0.60 22.41 15.44
C TYR A 516 1.90 22.82 16.13
N CYS A 517 1.83 23.89 16.94
CA CYS A 517 2.99 24.49 17.63
C CYS A 517 3.07 24.07 19.10
N LYS A 518 4.15 24.42 19.81
CA LYS A 518 4.39 23.98 21.22
C LYS A 518 3.52 24.74 22.16
N ASP A 519 3.47 26.02 21.87
CA ASP A 519 2.81 27.01 22.69
C ASP A 519 1.29 26.88 22.56
N ASP A 520 0.81 26.36 21.42
CA ASP A 520 -0.61 26.01 21.22
C ASP A 520 -0.76 24.68 20.46
N PRO A 521 -0.95 23.55 21.18
CA PRO A 521 -1.15 22.23 20.58
C PRO A 521 -2.54 21.97 19.99
N THR A 522 -3.46 22.93 20.11
CA THR A 522 -4.86 22.80 19.66
C THR A 522 -5.09 23.50 18.32
N LYS A 523 -4.27 24.50 18.02
CA LYS A 523 -4.38 25.31 16.81
C LYS A 523 -3.57 24.74 15.66
N ALA A 524 -4.28 24.45 14.56
CA ALA A 524 -3.65 24.05 13.32
C ALA A 524 -3.04 25.24 12.57
N ILE A 525 -1.87 25.02 11.98
CA ILE A 525 -1.16 25.95 11.10
C ILE A 525 -0.76 25.26 9.79
N LYS A 526 -0.34 26.06 8.81
CA LYS A 526 0.33 25.59 7.59
C LYS A 526 1.79 26.02 7.61
N ILE A 527 2.65 25.21 6.98
CA ILE A 527 4.06 25.53 6.77
C ILE A 527 4.31 25.47 5.26
N ASN A 528 4.86 26.55 4.70
CA ASN A 528 5.17 26.66 3.29
C ASN A 528 6.62 26.25 3.02
N LYS A 529 6.91 25.79 1.79
CA LYS A 529 8.25 25.32 1.36
C LYS A 529 9.39 26.31 1.72
N ASN A 530 9.16 27.60 1.46
CA ASN A 530 10.14 28.68 1.71
C ASN A 530 10.49 28.87 3.20
N GLN A 531 9.63 28.41 4.12
CA GLN A 531 9.89 28.42 5.56
C GLN A 531 10.72 27.23 6.02
N VAL A 532 10.89 26.21 5.16
CA VAL A 532 11.57 24.96 5.50
C VAL A 532 13.00 24.95 5.00
N SER A 533 13.21 25.00 3.69
CA SER A 533 14.55 25.01 3.10
C SER A 533 14.52 25.41 1.62
N LYS A 534 15.58 26.09 1.17
CA LYS A 534 15.82 26.41 -0.24
C LYS A 534 16.34 25.22 -1.06
N LEU A 535 16.74 24.12 -0.39
CA LEU A 535 17.26 22.90 -1.03
C LEU A 535 16.14 21.89 -1.36
N LEU A 536 14.88 22.27 -1.16
CA LEU A 536 13.74 21.42 -1.49
C LEU A 536 13.42 21.48 -2.99
N PRO A 537 12.77 20.44 -3.56
CA PRO A 537 12.40 20.42 -4.97
C PRO A 537 11.58 21.65 -5.41
N GLU A 538 11.86 22.15 -6.61
CA GLU A 538 11.04 23.15 -7.29
C GLU A 538 9.85 22.51 -8.03
N HIS A 539 10.05 21.31 -8.58
CA HIS A 539 9.03 20.54 -9.29
C HIS A 539 8.69 19.26 -8.50
N PHE A 540 7.41 18.87 -8.53
CA PHE A 540 6.88 17.73 -7.77
C PHE A 540 6.38 16.59 -8.65
N ALA A 541 6.44 16.75 -9.97
CA ALA A 541 6.21 15.69 -10.92
C ALA A 541 7.10 15.84 -12.18
N GLU A 542 7.34 14.71 -12.83
CA GLU A 542 8.05 14.61 -14.11
C GLU A 542 7.53 13.39 -14.90
N GLN A 543 7.77 13.40 -16.21
CA GLN A 543 7.50 12.24 -17.07
C GLN A 543 8.79 11.68 -17.65
N LEU A 544 8.92 10.36 -17.62
CA LEU A 544 10.01 9.62 -18.24
C LEU A 544 9.44 8.78 -19.38
N VAL A 545 10.05 8.86 -20.57
CA VAL A 545 9.72 8.00 -21.70
C VAL A 545 10.83 6.96 -21.83
N ARG A 546 10.47 5.69 -21.86
CA ARG A 546 11.38 4.57 -22.13
C ARG A 546 10.94 3.82 -23.35
N VAL A 547 11.92 3.45 -24.16
CA VAL A 547 11.69 2.67 -25.38
C VAL A 547 12.43 1.35 -25.27
N TYR A 548 11.78 0.27 -25.67
CA TYR A 548 12.34 -1.07 -25.73
C TYR A 548 12.19 -1.64 -27.14
N CYS A 549 13.06 -2.57 -27.50
CA CYS A 549 12.98 -3.36 -28.73
C CYS A 549 12.79 -4.85 -28.41
N LYS A 550 11.85 -5.49 -29.10
CA LYS A 550 11.54 -6.92 -28.95
C LYS A 550 12.55 -7.81 -29.66
N LYS A 551 13.09 -7.34 -30.79
CA LYS A 551 14.21 -7.98 -31.50
C LYS A 551 15.50 -7.79 -30.67
N THR A 552 16.31 -8.84 -30.60
CA THR A 552 17.45 -8.89 -29.67
C THR A 552 18.79 -9.19 -30.34
N ASP A 553 18.79 -9.35 -31.67
CA ASP A 553 20.00 -9.47 -32.46
C ASP A 553 20.74 -8.12 -32.50
N GLU A 554 22.07 -8.21 -32.51
CA GLU A 554 22.96 -7.05 -32.34
C GLU A 554 22.76 -5.99 -33.41
N ARG A 555 22.65 -6.40 -34.68
CA ARG A 555 22.44 -5.50 -35.82
C ARG A 555 21.12 -4.73 -35.70
N THR A 556 20.03 -5.41 -35.36
CA THR A 556 18.73 -4.75 -35.18
C THR A 556 18.74 -3.81 -33.98
N LEU A 557 19.41 -4.18 -32.88
CA LEU A 557 19.52 -3.31 -31.71
C LEU A 557 20.32 -2.04 -32.00
N GLU A 558 21.39 -2.12 -32.78
CA GLU A 558 22.15 -0.94 -33.22
C GLU A 558 21.27 -0.01 -34.06
N ALA A 559 20.54 -0.55 -35.05
CA ALA A 559 19.59 0.23 -35.83
C ALA A 559 18.50 0.86 -34.94
N ALA A 560 17.88 0.09 -34.05
CA ALA A 560 16.82 0.55 -33.17
C ALA A 560 17.28 1.68 -32.22
N LYS A 561 18.53 1.62 -31.71
CA LYS A 561 19.11 2.72 -30.90
C LYS A 561 19.20 4.01 -31.70
N LYS A 562 19.61 3.95 -32.97
CA LYS A 562 19.69 5.13 -33.83
C LYS A 562 18.30 5.70 -34.15
N HIS A 563 17.32 4.84 -34.41
CA HIS A 563 15.92 5.25 -34.56
C HIS A 563 15.41 5.99 -33.32
N PHE A 564 15.70 5.46 -32.13
CA PHE A 564 15.32 6.09 -30.87
C PHE A 564 15.95 7.48 -30.69
N VAL A 565 17.25 7.63 -30.97
CA VAL A 565 17.93 8.94 -30.84
C VAL A 565 17.39 9.94 -31.86
N GLN A 566 17.19 9.52 -33.11
CA GLN A 566 16.59 10.35 -34.14
C GLN A 566 15.17 10.80 -33.74
N TRP A 567 14.34 9.88 -33.27
CA TRP A 567 12.99 10.18 -32.77
C TRP A 567 12.99 11.19 -31.61
N CYS A 568 13.96 11.09 -30.69
CA CYS A 568 14.14 12.08 -29.63
C CYS A 568 14.53 13.47 -30.17
N MET A 569 15.31 13.52 -31.27
CA MET A 569 15.63 14.78 -31.94
C MET A 569 14.38 15.38 -32.56
N ASP A 570 13.65 14.60 -33.35
CA ASP A 570 12.46 15.00 -34.11
C ASP A 570 11.36 15.58 -33.18
N ARG A 571 11.17 14.99 -32.00
CA ARG A 571 10.15 15.40 -31.03
C ARG A 571 10.59 16.45 -30.02
N ASN A 572 11.80 16.97 -30.19
CA ASN A 572 12.44 17.87 -29.24
C ASN A 572 12.47 17.35 -27.79
N PHE A 573 12.74 16.06 -27.59
CA PHE A 573 12.93 15.51 -26.25
C PHE A 573 14.35 15.76 -25.73
N SER A 574 14.56 15.49 -24.44
CA SER A 574 15.87 15.55 -23.80
C SER A 574 16.85 14.57 -24.47
N LYS A 575 18.15 14.88 -24.40
CA LYS A 575 19.20 13.97 -24.85
C LYS A 575 19.18 12.68 -24.01
N PRO A 576 19.13 11.48 -24.63
CA PRO A 576 19.34 10.24 -23.90
C PRO A 576 20.69 10.26 -23.15
N GLN A 577 20.75 9.72 -21.94
CA GLN A 577 21.94 9.82 -21.07
C GLN A 577 23.21 9.24 -21.71
N ASP A 578 23.08 8.15 -22.45
CA ASP A 578 24.14 7.48 -23.19
C ASP A 578 24.12 7.82 -24.69
N GLY A 579 23.40 8.89 -25.09
CA GLY A 579 23.19 9.30 -26.48
C GLY A 579 24.49 9.44 -27.28
N ASP A 580 25.52 10.05 -26.69
CA ASP A 580 26.84 10.24 -27.33
C ASP A 580 27.60 8.93 -27.56
N VAL A 581 27.23 7.86 -26.86
CA VAL A 581 27.85 6.54 -26.99
C VAL A 581 27.05 5.67 -27.98
N ILE A 582 25.73 5.73 -27.91
CA ILE A 582 24.86 4.86 -28.72
C ILE A 582 24.56 5.41 -30.13
N ALA A 583 24.70 6.72 -30.34
CA ALA A 583 24.56 7.38 -31.64
C ALA A 583 25.45 8.63 -31.74
N PRO A 584 26.79 8.47 -31.66
CA PRO A 584 27.76 9.57 -31.71
C PRO A 584 27.65 10.44 -32.97
N GLU A 585 27.11 9.90 -34.06
CA GLU A 585 26.91 10.60 -35.32
C GLU A 585 25.66 11.48 -35.34
N LEU A 586 24.69 11.28 -34.44
CA LEU A 586 23.41 12.00 -34.41
C LEU A 586 23.39 13.11 -33.37
N THR A 587 23.93 12.87 -32.18
CA THR A 587 23.87 13.86 -31.09
C THR A 587 24.49 15.21 -31.42
N PRO A 588 25.58 15.33 -32.21
CA PRO A 588 26.15 16.63 -32.59
C PRO A 588 25.26 17.46 -33.52
N LEU A 589 24.30 16.82 -34.20
CA LEU A 589 23.40 17.50 -35.16
C LEU A 589 22.32 18.33 -34.46
N LYS A 590 22.11 18.15 -33.16
CA LYS A 590 21.16 18.94 -32.36
C LYS A 590 21.90 19.91 -31.45
N PRO A 591 21.95 21.22 -31.80
CA PRO A 591 22.75 22.20 -31.05
C PRO A 591 22.39 22.31 -29.56
N SER A 592 21.11 22.13 -29.21
CA SER A 592 20.64 22.17 -27.81
C SER A 592 21.16 21.02 -26.95
N TRP A 593 21.75 19.99 -27.54
CA TRP A 593 22.36 18.85 -26.84
C TRP A 593 23.88 18.95 -26.70
N CYS A 594 24.48 19.99 -27.28
CA CYS A 594 25.93 20.22 -27.33
C CYS A 594 26.38 21.37 -26.40
N THR A 595 25.46 22.12 -25.79
CA THR A 595 25.80 23.12 -24.79
C THR A 595 26.30 22.43 -23.53
N ASN A 596 27.62 22.39 -23.36
CA ASN A 596 28.27 21.98 -22.12
C ASN A 596 27.78 22.90 -20.98
N ASN A 597 26.91 22.38 -20.12
CA ASN A 597 26.62 22.97 -18.79
C ASN A 597 27.84 22.77 -17.86
N GLU A 598 29.03 23.21 -18.27
CA GLU A 598 30.19 23.35 -17.39
C GLU A 598 30.14 24.67 -16.58
N GLY A 599 29.03 25.43 -16.67
CA GLY A 599 28.89 26.77 -16.10
C GLY A 599 27.79 26.96 -15.05
N GLU A 600 27.19 25.90 -14.50
CA GLU A 600 26.17 26.06 -13.42
C GLU A 600 26.78 26.33 -12.03
N ASP A 601 28.11 26.29 -11.90
CA ASP A 601 28.86 26.63 -10.66
C ASP A 601 29.61 27.98 -10.73
N SER A 602 29.17 28.93 -11.57
CA SER A 602 29.68 30.31 -11.50
C SER A 602 28.58 31.29 -11.09
N ASP A 603 28.80 31.91 -9.93
CA ASP A 603 27.94 32.85 -9.22
C ASP A 603 27.17 33.86 -10.08
N GLY A 604 25.94 34.12 -9.66
CA GLY A 604 25.05 35.09 -10.28
C GLY A 604 25.49 36.55 -10.13
N CYS A 605 25.09 37.36 -11.11
CA CYS A 605 24.69 38.73 -10.84
C CYS A 605 23.64 39.20 -11.85
N SER A 606 22.57 39.78 -11.31
CA SER A 606 21.42 40.32 -12.02
C SER A 606 21.80 41.37 -13.07
N SER A 607 21.31 41.22 -14.30
CA SER A 607 21.18 42.34 -15.24
C SER A 607 19.95 43.18 -14.86
N LYS A 608 20.15 44.19 -14.00
CA LYS A 608 19.29 45.39 -14.00
C LYS A 608 20.02 46.48 -14.78
N GLU A 609 19.39 46.92 -15.85
CA GLU A 609 19.76 48.12 -16.59
C GLU A 609 19.84 49.32 -15.63
N THR A 610 20.97 50.02 -15.64
CA THR A 610 21.03 51.44 -15.24
C THR A 610 22.29 52.07 -15.83
N ASN A 611 22.08 52.98 -16.78
CA ASN A 611 23.08 53.92 -17.29
C ASN A 611 23.61 54.82 -16.16
N VAL A 612 24.90 54.77 -15.81
CA VAL A 612 25.67 55.93 -15.33
C VAL A 612 27.17 55.78 -15.63
N HIS A 613 27.71 56.88 -16.17
CA HIS A 613 29.10 57.30 -16.43
C HIS A 613 30.32 56.62 -15.77
N MET A 614 31.39 56.58 -16.58
CA MET A 614 32.80 56.38 -16.21
C MET A 614 33.29 57.25 -15.04
N ASN A 615 34.02 56.65 -14.10
CA ASN A 615 35.38 57.08 -13.71
C ASN A 615 35.98 56.22 -12.58
N GLY A 616 37.27 55.91 -12.69
CA GLY A 616 38.18 55.85 -11.52
C GLY A 616 38.60 54.49 -10.98
N PHE A 617 39.78 54.04 -11.41
CA PHE A 617 40.60 53.01 -10.73
C PHE A 617 40.83 53.31 -9.24
N LYS A 618 40.77 52.28 -8.38
CA LYS A 618 41.69 52.10 -7.25
C LYS A 618 41.71 50.64 -6.74
N LYS A 619 42.89 50.03 -6.80
CA LYS A 619 43.24 48.72 -6.21
C LYS A 619 43.30 48.83 -4.68
N ALA A 620 42.79 47.83 -3.97
CA ALA A 620 43.19 47.53 -2.60
C ALA A 620 43.28 46.01 -2.40
N LYS A 621 44.50 45.53 -2.08
CA LYS A 621 44.82 44.17 -1.63
C LYS A 621 44.78 44.14 -0.10
N THR A 622 44.12 43.15 0.50
CA THR A 622 44.48 42.58 1.82
C THR A 622 43.81 41.20 1.95
N GLN A 623 44.52 40.10 1.72
CA GLN A 623 45.16 39.22 2.72
C GLN A 623 44.17 38.54 3.70
N LEU A 624 43.87 37.29 3.40
CA LEU A 624 43.25 36.29 4.28
C LEU A 624 44.34 35.72 5.22
N ASN A 625 44.11 35.79 6.53
CA ASN A 625 44.81 34.97 7.52
C ASN A 625 43.88 33.82 7.93
N PHE A 626 44.37 32.60 7.80
CA PHE A 626 43.76 31.39 8.35
C PHE A 626 44.15 31.24 9.83
N GLN A 627 43.16 31.00 10.68
CA GLN A 627 43.22 30.03 11.78
C GLN A 627 41.84 29.40 11.95
#